data_AF-A0A1F9M5E4-F1
#
_entry.id   AF-A0A1F9M5E4-F1
#
_cell.length_a   1.000
_cell.length_b   1.000
_cell.length_c   1.000
_cell.angle_alpha   90.00
_cell.angle_beta   90.00
_cell.angle_gamma   90.00
#
_symmetry.space_group_name_H-M   'P 1'
#
loop_
_entity.id
_entity.type
_entity.pdbx_description
1 polymer ?
#
loop_
_entity_poly.entity_id
_entity_poly.type
_entity_poly.pdbx_seq_one_letter_code
_entity_poly.pdbx_strand_id
1 'polypeptide(L)' 'MAAENNRPGSRRSKKIFACHCCRRKLPFCWNCPCGFQICDDCFRENMWGMSNGPTWICPDCGSIRMM' A
#
# COMPACT_ATOMS: atom_id res chain seq x y z
N MET A 1 -47.64 8.20 -9.93
CA MET A 1 -46.70 7.17 -9.46
C MET A 1 -45.28 7.68 -9.64
N ALA A 2 -44.55 8.01 -8.56
CA ALA A 2 -43.15 8.46 -8.63
C ALA A 2 -42.22 7.28 -8.39
N ALA A 3 -41.28 7.04 -9.31
CA ALA A 3 -40.28 5.98 -9.20
C ALA A 3 -39.04 6.51 -8.48
N GLU A 4 -38.79 6.03 -7.26
CA GLU A 4 -37.61 6.35 -6.46
C GLU A 4 -36.36 5.67 -7.06
N ASN A 5 -35.47 6.47 -7.64
CA ASN A 5 -34.20 6.04 -8.19
C ASN A 5 -33.21 5.77 -7.03
N ASN A 6 -33.32 4.59 -6.41
CA ASN A 6 -32.40 4.13 -5.39
C ASN A 6 -31.08 3.70 -6.05
N ARG A 7 -30.25 4.68 -6.41
CA ARG A 7 -28.88 4.43 -6.85
C ARG A 7 -28.10 4.02 -5.61
N PRO A 8 -27.63 2.75 -5.49
CA PRO A 8 -26.74 2.40 -4.40
C PRO A 8 -25.48 3.23 -4.62
N GLY A 9 -25.31 4.27 -3.79
CA GLY A 9 -24.11 5.09 -3.78
C GLY A 9 -22.92 4.16 -3.75
N SER A 10 -22.14 4.20 -4.83
CA SER A 10 -20.96 3.36 -5.01
C SER A 10 -20.10 3.50 -3.76
N ARG A 11 -20.20 2.50 -2.88
CA ARG A 11 -19.38 2.42 -1.68
C ARG A 11 -17.98 2.29 -2.25
N ARG A 12 -17.22 3.40 -2.22
CA ARG A 12 -15.78 3.41 -2.50
C ARG A 12 -15.20 2.28 -1.66
N SER A 13 -15.00 1.13 -2.30
CA SER A 13 -14.46 -0.05 -1.64
C SER A 13 -13.14 0.43 -1.07
N LYS A 14 -13.05 0.51 0.27
CA LYS A 14 -11.83 0.92 0.96
C LYS A 14 -10.75 0.04 0.35
N LYS A 15 -9.80 0.60 -0.39
CA LYS A 15 -8.75 -0.19 -1.05
C LYS A 15 -7.97 -0.84 0.08
N ILE A 16 -8.29 -2.10 0.35
CA ILE A 16 -7.59 -2.90 1.34
C ILE A 16 -6.33 -3.37 0.64
N PHE A 17 -5.19 -2.80 1.00
CA PHE A 17 -3.91 -3.21 0.48
C PHE A 17 -3.37 -4.37 1.33
N ALA A 18 -2.72 -5.33 0.70
CA ALA A 18 -2.13 -6.47 1.38
C ALA A 18 -0.61 -6.29 1.41
N CYS A 19 -0.03 -6.19 2.61
CA CYS A 19 1.42 -6.15 2.76
C CYS A 19 2.01 -7.51 2.38
N HIS A 20 3.05 -7.55 1.56
CA HIS A 20 3.75 -8.77 1.19
C HIS A 20 4.52 -9.37 2.37
N CYS A 21 5.11 -8.53 3.23
CA CYS A 21 5.90 -8.95 4.39
C CYS A 21 5.06 -9.66 5.46
N CYS A 22 4.01 -8.99 5.95
CA CYS A 22 3.19 -9.50 7.05
C CYS A 22 1.84 -10.10 6.59
N ARG A 23 1.51 -10.03 5.30
CA ARG A 23 0.24 -10.49 4.69
C ARG A 23 -1.01 -9.88 5.32
N ARG A 24 -0.85 -8.79 6.09
CA ARG A 24 -1.97 -8.06 6.70
C ARG A 24 -2.66 -7.19 5.67
N LYS A 25 -3.98 -7.20 5.77
CA LYS A 25 -4.91 -6.36 5.02
C LYS A 25 -5.04 -5.01 5.72
N LEU A 26 -4.41 -3.99 5.16
CA LEU A 26 -4.31 -2.66 5.76
C LEU A 26 -4.96 -1.60 4.86
N PRO A 27 -5.47 -0.52 5.46
CA PRO A 27 -6.06 0.57 4.69
C PRO A 27 -5.00 1.38 3.91
N PHE A 28 -3.72 1.22 4.27
CA PHE A 28 -2.59 1.92 3.68
C PHE A 28 -1.42 0.96 3.53
N CYS A 29 -0.87 0.85 2.32
CA CYS A 29 0.43 0.22 2.07
C CYS A 29 1.17 1.04 1.01
N TRP A 30 2.49 1.08 1.17
CA TRP A 30 3.41 1.54 0.17
C TRP A 30 3.45 0.55 -0.98
N ASN A 31 3.02 0.99 -2.16
CA ASN A 31 3.07 0.18 -3.37
C ASN A 31 4.31 0.52 -4.20
N CYS A 32 4.93 -0.52 -4.72
CA CYS A 32 6.04 -0.50 -5.66
C CYS A 32 5.54 -0.92 -7.04
N PRO A 33 6.02 -0.30 -8.13
CA PRO A 33 5.63 -0.63 -9.51
C PRO A 33 6.06 -2.03 -9.92
N CYS A 34 7.00 -2.66 -9.20
CA CYS A 34 7.27 -4.09 -9.36
C CYS A 34 6.09 -4.98 -8.93
N GLY A 35 5.10 -4.43 -8.23
CA GLY A 35 3.97 -5.16 -7.64
C GLY A 35 4.10 -5.38 -6.14
N PHE A 36 5.25 -5.04 -5.55
CA PHE A 36 5.48 -5.17 -4.11
C PHE A 36 4.66 -4.17 -3.32
N GLN A 37 4.01 -4.62 -2.26
CA GLN A 37 3.24 -3.76 -1.36
C GLN A 37 3.76 -3.99 0.06
N ILE A 38 4.07 -2.94 0.80
CA ILE A 38 4.54 -3.05 2.19
C ILE A 38 3.81 -2.05 3.07
N CYS A 39 3.45 -2.47 4.28
CA CYS A 39 2.85 -1.54 5.24
C CYS A 39 3.88 -0.57 5.82
N ASP A 40 3.41 0.53 6.39
CA ASP A 40 4.30 1.50 7.04
C ASP A 40 5.06 0.89 8.22
N ASP A 41 4.43 -0.04 8.95
CA ASP A 41 5.02 -0.80 10.07
C ASP A 41 6.24 -1.61 9.62
N CYS A 42 6.06 -2.56 8.69
CA CYS A 42 7.18 -3.34 8.15
C CYS A 42 8.20 -2.47 7.42
N PHE A 43 7.75 -1.40 6.75
CA PHE A 43 8.68 -0.46 6.13
C PHE A 43 9.56 0.21 7.19
N ARG A 44 8.99 0.75 8.27
CA ARG A 44 9.71 1.37 9.39
C ARG A 44 10.62 0.39 10.13
N GLU A 45 10.14 -0.82 10.38
CA GLU A 45 10.94 -1.89 10.99
C GLU A 45 12.16 -2.25 10.14
N ASN A 46 12.07 -2.14 8.82
CA ASN A 46 13.19 -2.40 7.91
C ASN A 46 13.89 -1.13 7.39
N MET A 47 13.44 0.07 7.76
CA MET A 47 14.05 1.34 7.30
C MET A 47 15.52 1.41 7.68
N TRP A 48 15.91 0.94 8.86
CA TRP A 48 17.31 0.97 9.30
C TRP A 48 18.27 0.11 8.44
N GLY A 49 17.74 -0.84 7.65
CA GLY A 49 18.52 -1.67 6.72
C GLY A 49 18.12 -1.57 5.24
N MET A 50 16.98 -0.95 4.93
CA MET A 50 16.44 -0.78 3.58
C MET A 50 16.35 0.69 3.13
N SER A 51 16.69 1.67 3.97
CA SER A 51 16.82 3.07 3.58
C SER A 51 18.19 3.63 3.95
N ASN A 52 18.86 4.28 2.98
CA ASN A 52 20.14 4.96 3.22
C ASN A 52 19.92 6.45 3.57
N GLY A 53 18.83 6.76 4.30
CA GLY A 53 18.40 8.12 4.61
C GLY A 53 17.19 8.58 3.77
N PRO A 54 17.38 9.29 2.64
CA PRO A 54 16.28 9.88 1.84
C PRO A 54 15.64 8.93 0.82
N THR A 55 16.17 7.71 0.69
CA THR A 55 15.77 6.76 -0.35
C THR A 55 15.31 5.44 0.25
N TRP A 56 14.15 4.95 -0.17
CA TRP A 56 13.67 3.61 0.12
C TRP A 56 14.12 2.65 -0.97
N ILE A 57 14.80 1.57 -0.59
CA ILE A 57 15.18 0.46 -1.47
C ILE A 57 14.11 -0.64 -1.36
N CYS A 58 13.46 -0.96 -2.48
CA CYS A 58 12.50 -2.05 -2.51
C CYS A 58 13.23 -3.41 -2.34
N PRO A 59 12.83 -4.28 -1.41
CA PRO A 59 13.50 -5.57 -1.21
C PRO A 59 13.26 -6.58 -2.34
N ASP A 60 12.16 -6.43 -3.08
CA ASP A 60 11.77 -7.37 -4.13
C ASP A 60 12.52 -7.10 -5.44
N CYS A 61 12.64 -5.82 -5.82
CA CYS A 61 13.29 -5.42 -7.08
C CYS A 61 14.61 -4.67 -6.91
N GLY A 62 15.06 -4.42 -5.68
CA GLY A 62 16.28 -3.67 -5.38
C GLY A 62 16.26 -2.20 -5.84
N SER A 63 15.14 -1.72 -6.37
CA SER A 63 15.06 -0.37 -6.93
C SER A 63 15.08 0.67 -5.81
N ILE A 64 16.03 1.59 -5.93
CA ILE A 64 16.18 2.74 -5.04
C ILE A 64 15.15 3.80 -5.46
N ARG A 65 14.25 4.16 -4.56
CA ARG A 65 13.26 5.21 -4.75
C ARG A 65 13.63 6.41 -3.90
N MET A 66 13.82 7.55 -4.54
CA MET A 66 13.88 8.84 -3.86
C MET A 66 12.44 9.22 -3.49
N MET A 67 12.22 9.57 -2.22
CA MET A 67 10.93 10.06 -1.72
C MET A 67 10.51 11.34 -2.46
#